data_AF-A0A1H9WEW9-F1
#
_entry.id   AF-A0A1H9WEW9-F1
#
_cell.length_a   1.000
_cell.length_b   1.000
_cell.length_c   1.000
_cell.angle_alpha   90.00
_cell.angle_beta   90.00
_cell.angle_gamma   90.00
#
_symmetry.space_group_name_H-M   'P 1'
#
loop_
_entity.id
_entity.type
_entity.pdbx_description
1 polymer ?
#
loop_
_entity_poly.entity_id
_entity_poly.type
_entity_poly.pdbx_seq_one_letter_code
_entity_poly.pdbx_strand_id
1 'polypeptide(L)'
;MADHFSLSTGDSTDSAAKILHVQERIRETLDDIEQSLTDLQPYWEASESDLYQQIMASWVEGAEGLRGVLTDVRSALVTTRDGNSELRTAIQDILNKTT
;
A
#
# COMPACT_ATOMS: atom_id res chain seq x y z
N MET A 1 18.89 27.03 3.99
CA MET A 1 18.61 25.80 4.78
C MET A 1 17.11 25.53 4.91
N ALA A 2 16.26 26.53 5.19
CA ALA A 2 14.79 26.36 5.24
C ALA A 2 14.19 25.84 3.91
N ASP A 3 14.64 26.36 2.76
CA ASP A 3 14.14 25.92 1.45
C ASP A 3 14.45 24.45 1.12
N HIS A 4 15.59 23.94 1.60
CA HIS A 4 16.00 22.54 1.36
C HIS A 4 15.18 21.56 2.21
N PHE A 5 14.71 22.00 3.39
CA PHE A 5 13.77 21.24 4.21
C PHE A 5 12.34 21.30 3.65
N SER A 6 11.95 22.42 3.02
CA SER A 6 10.64 22.62 2.39
C SER A 6 10.46 21.79 1.11
N LEU A 7 11.46 21.74 0.22
CA LEU A 7 11.43 20.91 -0.98
C LEU A 7 11.36 19.40 -0.64
N SER A 8 12.02 18.97 0.44
CA SER A 8 11.95 17.59 0.92
C SER A 8 10.57 17.22 1.53
N THR A 9 9.81 18.19 2.07
CA THR A 9 8.48 17.93 2.68
C THR A 9 7.39 17.66 1.66
N GLY A 10 7.19 18.58 0.71
CA GLY A 10 6.10 18.49 -0.26
C GLY A 10 6.25 17.25 -1.13
N ASP A 11 7.46 17.03 -1.67
CA ASP A 11 7.72 15.91 -2.58
C ASP A 11 7.60 14.54 -1.87
N SER A 12 8.01 14.44 -0.60
CA SER A 12 7.90 13.20 0.18
C SER A 12 6.46 12.90 0.61
N THR A 13 5.71 13.90 1.07
CA THR A 13 4.30 13.74 1.42
C THR A 13 3.44 13.43 0.20
N ASP A 14 3.69 14.11 -0.93
CA ASP A 14 3.01 13.84 -2.20
C ASP A 14 3.34 12.44 -2.74
N SER A 15 4.59 12.01 -2.64
CA SER A 15 4.99 10.66 -3.06
C SER A 15 4.35 9.59 -2.18
N ALA A 16 4.30 9.78 -0.86
CA ALA A 16 3.62 8.87 0.06
C ALA A 16 2.11 8.79 -0.24
N ALA A 17 1.46 9.93 -0.48
CA ALA A 17 0.05 9.97 -0.85
C ALA A 17 -0.23 9.25 -2.18
N LYS A 18 0.63 9.45 -3.20
CA LYS A 18 0.55 8.73 -4.48
C LYS A 18 0.74 7.23 -4.31
N ILE A 19 1.70 6.80 -3.48
CA ILE A 19 1.91 5.37 -3.20
C ILE A 19 0.65 4.80 -2.55
N LEU A 20 0.14 5.42 -1.48
CA LEU A 20 -1.08 4.99 -0.80
C LEU A 20 -2.28 4.91 -1.76
N HIS A 21 -2.41 5.87 -2.68
CA HIS A 21 -3.45 5.85 -3.69
C HIS A 21 -3.29 4.68 -4.69
N VAL A 22 -2.07 4.41 -5.17
CA VAL A 22 -1.81 3.24 -6.02
C VAL A 22 -2.07 1.94 -5.26
N GLN A 23 -1.72 1.86 -3.98
CA GLN A 23 -2.01 0.68 -3.15
C GLN A 23 -3.50 0.40 -3.05
N GLU A 24 -4.32 1.43 -2.88
CA GLU A 24 -5.78 1.28 -2.83
C GLU A 24 -6.31 0.74 -4.16
N ARG A 25 -5.88 1.31 -5.28
CA ARG A 25 -6.27 0.83 -6.62
C ARG A 25 -5.87 -0.62 -6.88
N ILE A 26 -4.71 -1.05 -6.38
CA ILE A 26 -4.30 -2.46 -6.48
C ILE A 26 -5.26 -3.33 -5.67
N ARG A 27 -5.64 -2.91 -4.46
CA ARG A 27 -6.60 -3.67 -3.63
C ARG A 27 -7.97 -3.79 -4.31
N GLU A 28 -8.50 -2.67 -4.82
CA GLU A 28 -9.74 -2.67 -5.61
C GLU A 28 -9.64 -3.62 -6.80
N THR A 29 -8.53 -3.62 -7.53
CA THR A 29 -8.32 -4.53 -8.66
C THR A 29 -8.27 -6.00 -8.23
N LEU A 30 -7.68 -6.32 -7.08
CA LEU A 30 -7.66 -7.68 -6.55
C LEU A 30 -9.08 -8.15 -6.17
N ASP A 31 -9.86 -7.27 -5.55
CA ASP A 31 -11.26 -7.51 -5.17
C ASP A 31 -12.12 -7.73 -6.44
N ASP A 32 -11.95 -6.90 -7.47
CA ASP A 32 -12.67 -7.02 -8.75
C ASP A 32 -12.40 -8.36 -9.45
N ILE A 33 -11.15 -8.84 -9.43
CA ILE A 33 -10.79 -10.13 -10.02
C ILE A 33 -11.37 -11.28 -9.18
N GLU A 34 -11.30 -11.19 -7.86
CA GLU A 34 -11.89 -12.19 -6.95
C GLU A 34 -13.41 -12.31 -7.18
N GLN A 35 -14.10 -11.17 -7.35
CA GLN A 35 -15.52 -11.14 -7.71
C GLN A 35 -15.75 -11.75 -9.10
N SER A 36 -14.95 -11.39 -10.10
CA SER A 36 -15.07 -11.92 -11.46
C SER A 36 -14.91 -13.45 -11.50
N LEU A 37 -13.98 -13.99 -10.70
CA LEU A 37 -13.78 -15.44 -10.58
C LEU A 37 -14.96 -16.13 -9.88
N THR A 38 -15.51 -15.50 -8.84
CA THR A 38 -16.71 -15.97 -8.14
C THR A 38 -17.92 -16.00 -9.08
N ASP A 39 -18.07 -14.99 -9.93
CA ASP A 39 -19.16 -14.90 -10.91
C ASP A 39 -19.01 -15.94 -12.03
N LEU A 40 -17.78 -16.35 -12.35
CA LEU A 40 -17.49 -17.40 -13.33
C LEU A 40 -17.72 -18.80 -12.78
N GLN A 41 -17.58 -19.00 -11.46
CA GLN A 41 -17.66 -20.31 -10.80
C GLN A 41 -18.90 -21.15 -11.18
N PRO A 42 -20.12 -20.60 -11.31
CA PRO A 42 -21.31 -21.37 -11.68
C PRO A 42 -21.26 -21.97 -13.09
N TYR A 43 -20.41 -21.44 -13.97
CA TYR A 43 -20.30 -21.84 -15.37
C TYR A 43 -19.21 -22.88 -15.62
N TRP A 44 -18.47 -23.29 -14.59
CA TRP A 44 -17.39 -24.25 -14.72
C TRP A 44 -17.93 -25.66 -15.01
N GLU A 45 -17.40 -26.28 -16.07
CA GLU A 45 -17.74 -27.66 -16.41
C GLU A 45 -17.14 -28.63 -15.39
N ALA A 46 -17.92 -29.65 -15.01
CA ALA A 46 -17.53 -30.60 -13.98
C ALA A 46 -16.23 -31.36 -14.29
N SER A 47 -15.91 -31.57 -15.57
CA SER A 47 -14.66 -32.22 -16.02
C SER A 47 -13.41 -31.37 -15.79
N GLU A 48 -13.56 -30.06 -15.67
CA GLU A 48 -12.46 -29.10 -15.49
C GLU A 48 -12.50 -28.42 -14.11
N SER A 49 -13.53 -28.71 -13.30
CA SER A 49 -13.76 -28.14 -11.97
C SER A 49 -12.53 -28.17 -11.06
N ASP A 50 -11.76 -29.26 -11.07
CA ASP A 50 -10.56 -29.38 -10.23
C ASP A 50 -9.46 -28.39 -10.63
N LEU A 51 -9.33 -28.11 -11.92
CA LEU A 51 -8.38 -27.12 -12.43
C LEU A 51 -8.82 -25.71 -12.01
N TYR A 52 -10.11 -25.40 -12.18
CA TYR A 52 -10.64 -24.09 -11.83
C TYR A 52 -10.59 -23.81 -10.33
N GLN A 53 -10.85 -24.81 -9.48
CA GLN A 53 -10.68 -24.69 -8.04
C GLN A 53 -9.21 -24.44 -7.65
N GLN A 54 -8.25 -25.10 -8.31
CA GLN A 54 -6.83 -24.83 -8.10
C GLN A 54 -6.46 -23.40 -8.49
N ILE A 55 -6.94 -22.92 -9.65
CA ILE A 55 -6.72 -21.53 -10.08
C ILE A 55 -7.28 -20.54 -9.05
N MET A 56 -8.50 -20.78 -8.55
CA MET A 56 -9.12 -19.93 -7.53
C MET A 56 -8.31 -19.92 -6.22
N ALA A 57 -7.88 -21.09 -5.76
CA ALA A 57 -7.06 -21.20 -4.54
C ALA A 57 -5.73 -20.45 -4.70
N SER A 58 -5.03 -20.61 -5.82
CA SER A 58 -3.79 -19.89 -6.12
C SER A 58 -4.01 -18.38 -6.26
N TRP A 59 -5.14 -17.96 -6.84
CA TRP A 59 -5.50 -16.54 -6.92
C TRP A 59 -5.67 -15.92 -5.54
N VAL A 60 -6.48 -16.57 -4.67
CA VAL A 60 -6.73 -16.10 -3.31
C VAL A 60 -5.43 -15.99 -2.52
N GLU A 61 -4.58 -17.03 -2.55
CA GLU A 61 -3.28 -17.02 -1.86
C GLU A 61 -2.38 -15.89 -2.36
N GLY A 62 -2.28 -15.70 -3.68
CA GLY A 62 -1.48 -14.63 -4.27
C GLY A 62 -2.02 -13.23 -3.93
N ALA A 63 -3.34 -13.05 -3.97
CA ALA A 63 -4.00 -11.80 -3.63
C ALA A 63 -3.80 -11.45 -2.14
N GLU A 64 -3.93 -12.41 -1.24
CA GLU A 64 -3.62 -12.22 0.19
C GLU A 64 -2.15 -11.84 0.42
N GLY A 65 -1.22 -12.52 -0.26
CA GLY A 65 0.21 -12.16 -0.20
C GLY A 65 0.48 -10.73 -0.64
N LEU A 66 -0.13 -10.29 -1.75
CA LEU A 66 -0.04 -8.91 -2.23
C LEU A 66 -0.67 -7.92 -1.24
N ARG A 67 -1.86 -8.22 -0.70
CA ARG A 67 -2.51 -7.40 0.35
C ARG A 67 -1.60 -7.24 1.58
N GLY A 68 -0.87 -8.29 1.96
CA GLY A 68 0.16 -8.27 3.00
C GLY A 68 1.29 -7.29 2.69
N VAL A 69 1.95 -7.43 1.54
CA VAL A 69 3.04 -6.53 1.11
C VAL A 69 2.58 -5.07 1.05
N LEU A 70 1.37 -4.81 0.56
CA LEU A 70 0.82 -3.45 0.53
C LEU A 70 0.63 -2.88 1.96
N THR A 71 0.22 -3.72 2.91
CA THR A 71 0.09 -3.34 4.33
C THR A 71 1.45 -3.01 4.94
N ASP A 72 2.49 -3.78 4.63
CA ASP A 72 3.85 -3.53 5.11
C ASP A 72 4.41 -2.22 4.56
N VAL A 73 4.25 -1.98 3.25
CA VAL A 73 4.68 -0.73 2.61
C VAL A 73 3.94 0.47 3.20
N ARG A 74 2.62 0.35 3.45
CA ARG A 74 1.85 1.41 4.12
C ARG A 74 2.41 1.71 5.51
N SER A 75 2.70 0.67 6.27
CA SER A 75 3.24 0.80 7.63
C SER A 75 4.62 1.46 7.63
N ALA A 76 5.51 1.05 6.71
CA ALA A 76 6.82 1.67 6.55
C ALA A 76 6.74 3.17 6.17
N LEU A 77 5.82 3.53 5.29
CA LEU A 77 5.58 4.93 4.90
C LEU A 77 5.09 5.78 6.08
N VAL A 78 4.14 5.27 6.87
CA VAL A 78 3.63 5.95 8.07
C VAL A 78 4.75 6.14 9.09
N THR A 79 5.49 5.08 9.42
CA THR A 79 6.62 5.16 10.36
C THR A 79 7.68 6.16 9.90
N THR A 80 8.03 6.16 8.62
CA THR A 80 9.02 7.10 8.06
C THR A 80 8.53 8.55 8.15
N ARG A 81 7.24 8.79 7.84
CA ARG A 81 6.63 10.12 7.96
C ARG A 81 6.67 10.61 9.40
N ASP A 82 6.26 9.77 10.34
CA ASP A 82 6.14 10.14 11.75
C ASP A 82 7.54 10.40 12.34
N GLY A 83 8.52 9.54 12.07
CA GLY A 83 9.90 9.75 12.49
C GLY A 83 10.52 11.04 11.90
N ASN A 84 10.22 11.37 10.64
CA ASN A 84 10.64 12.64 10.04
C ASN A 84 9.98 13.85 10.72
N SER A 85 8.73 13.73 11.15
CA SER A 85 8.03 14.80 11.88
C SER A 85 8.62 15.03 13.27
N GLU A 86 8.93 13.94 13.99
CA GLU A 86 9.58 14.00 15.30
C GLU A 86 10.98 14.63 15.21
N LEU A 87 11.80 14.19 14.24
CA LEU A 87 13.13 14.74 14.02
C LEU A 87 13.08 16.26 13.77
N ARG A 88 12.12 16.72 12.97
CA ARG A 88 11.94 18.15 12.69
C ARG A 88 11.55 18.92 13.94
N THR A 89 10.61 18.40 14.72
CA THR A 89 10.19 19.04 15.98
C THR A 89 11.39 19.18 16.93
N ALA A 90 12.18 18.12 17.07
CA ALA A 90 13.39 18.14 17.90
C ALA A 90 14.42 19.16 17.42
N ILE A 91 14.66 19.25 16.10
CA ILE A 91 15.56 20.27 15.51
C ILE A 91 15.04 21.67 15.82
N GLN A 92 13.74 21.91 15.66
CA GLN A 92 13.12 23.22 15.86
C GLN A 92 13.19 23.65 17.33
N ASP A 93 12.97 22.72 18.26
CA ASP A 93 13.13 22.95 19.69
C ASP A 93 14.57 23.30 20.07
N ILE A 94 15.56 22.64 19.45
CA ILE A 94 16.98 22.95 19.68
C ILE A 94 17.29 24.36 19.16
N LEU A 95 16.88 24.69 17.94
CA LEU A 95 17.08 26.01 17.34
C LEU A 95 16.45 27.12 18.19
N ASN A 96 15.23 26.91 18.69
CA ASN A 96 14.56 27.87 19.56
C ASN A 96 15.25 28.06 20.92
N LYS A 97 16.04 27.08 21.39
CA LYS A 97 16.79 27.15 22.65
C LYS A 97 18.17 27.79 22.50
N THR A 98 18.73 27.80 21.28
CA THR A 98 20.06 28.32 20.98
C THR A 98 20.06 29.71 20.34
N THR A 99 18.87 30.27 20.07
CA THR A 99 18.67 31.64 19.56
C THR A 99 17.99 32.49 20.62
#